data_AF-A0A1Q7M2C9-F1
#
_entry.id   AF-A0A1Q7M2C9-F1
#
_cell.length_a   1.000
_cell.length_b   1.000
_cell.length_c   1.000
_cell.angle_alpha   90.00
_cell.angle_beta   90.00
_cell.angle_gamma   90.00
#
_symmetry.space_group_name_H-M   'P 1'
#
loop_
_entity.id
_entity.type
_entity.pdbx_description
1 polymer ?
#
loop_
_entity_poly.entity_id
_entity_poly.type
_entity_poly.pdbx_seq_one_letter_code
_entity_poly.pdbx_strand_id
1 'polypeptide(L)'
;MLWIPLAALHVLALLLDSTDRLGVLDVVVPFHSSYGTLAIGLGALSLDLLVGVTVTALLKRRIRKDVWLWIHRLAYGAFALIFLHAVLSGTDFSDPAVSAITWGSAAALLTLSLARLLGGRLPGSHPQTCTPAGE
;
A
#
# COMPACT_ATOMS: atom_id res chain seq x y z
N MET A 1 -11.27 2.62 -6.66
CA MET A 1 -10.09 1.82 -7.04
C MET A 1 -9.15 2.66 -7.90
N LEU A 2 -8.74 3.83 -7.39
CA LEU A 2 -7.98 4.82 -8.18
C LEU A 2 -6.57 4.33 -8.54
N TRP A 3 -5.99 3.47 -7.70
CA TRP A 3 -4.64 2.95 -7.89
C TRP A 3 -4.52 2.08 -9.16
N ILE A 4 -5.57 1.38 -9.58
CA ILE A 4 -5.54 0.46 -10.74
C ILE A 4 -5.23 1.21 -12.05
N PRO A 5 -6.02 2.22 -12.48
CA PRO A 5 -5.71 2.94 -13.71
C PRO A 5 -4.38 3.69 -13.63
N LEU A 6 -4.00 4.19 -12.45
CA LEU A 6 -2.74 4.90 -12.27
C LEU A 6 -1.52 3.96 -12.41
N ALA A 7 -1.58 2.79 -11.77
CA ALA A 7 -0.55 1.76 -11.89
C ALA A 7 -0.45 1.21 -13.31
N ALA A 8 -1.61 0.97 -13.96
CA ALA A 8 -1.64 0.50 -15.35
C ALA A 8 -1.00 1.52 -16.31
N LEU A 9 -1.33 2.81 -16.15
CA LEU A 9 -0.75 3.88 -16.96
C LEU A 9 0.77 3.98 -16.73
N HIS A 10 1.21 3.91 -15.47
CA HIS A 10 2.63 3.96 -15.10
C HIS A 10 3.42 2.79 -15.72
N VAL A 11 2.95 1.55 -15.54
CA VAL A 11 3.59 0.36 -16.12
C VAL A 11 3.59 0.42 -17.66
N LEU A 12 2.49 0.87 -18.27
CA LEU A 12 2.41 0.99 -19.72
C LEU A 12 3.40 2.04 -20.26
N ALA A 13 3.55 3.18 -19.56
CA ALA A 13 4.54 4.19 -19.91
C ALA A 13 5.97 3.63 -19.85
N LEU A 14 6.28 2.81 -18.84
CA LEU A 14 7.58 2.15 -18.71
C LEU A 14 7.83 1.10 -19.81
N LEU A 15 6.81 0.33 -20.20
CA LEU A 15 6.92 -0.66 -21.28
C LEU A 15 7.05 -0.03 -22.67
N LEU A 16 6.51 1.19 -22.83
CA LEU A 16 6.63 1.98 -24.06
C LEU A 16 7.95 2.76 -24.12
N ASP A 17 8.63 2.95 -22.99
CA ASP A 17 9.94 3.55 -22.97
C ASP A 17 10.95 2.59 -23.59
N SER A 18 11.52 3.01 -24.71
CA SER A 18 12.51 2.24 -25.47
C SER A 18 13.93 2.38 -24.94
N THR A 19 14.11 3.22 -23.91
CA THR A 19 15.39 3.49 -23.25
C THR A 19 15.78 2.34 -22.32
N ASP A 20 14.80 1.66 -21.71
CA ASP A 20 15.01 0.58 -20.76
C ASP A 20 14.64 -0.78 -21.37
N ARG A 21 15.50 -1.79 -21.19
CA ARG A 21 15.21 -3.19 -21.58
C ARG A 21 14.25 -3.87 -20.60
N LEU A 22 13.13 -3.21 -20.28
CA LEU A 22 12.11 -3.72 -19.37
C LEU A 22 11.21 -4.71 -20.11
N GLY A 23 11.19 -5.96 -19.64
CA GLY A 23 10.28 -6.99 -20.13
C GLY A 23 8.95 -6.99 -19.37
N VAL A 24 7.89 -7.50 -20.00
CA VAL A 24 6.59 -7.71 -19.33
C VAL A 24 6.73 -8.66 -18.12
N LEU A 25 7.68 -9.59 -18.17
CA LEU A 25 8.00 -10.51 -17.08
C LEU A 25 8.52 -9.77 -15.83
N ASP A 26 9.22 -8.65 -15.99
CA ASP A 26 9.81 -7.90 -14.87
C ASP A 26 8.75 -7.17 -14.04
N VAL A 27 7.54 -7.00 -14.59
CA VAL A 27 6.38 -6.40 -13.91
C VAL A 27 5.71 -7.40 -12.97
N VAL A 28 5.74 -8.69 -13.32
CA VAL A 28 5.00 -9.76 -12.61
C VAL A 28 5.92 -10.62 -11.75
N VAL A 29 7.19 -10.76 -12.14
CA VAL A 29 8.16 -11.57 -11.41
C VAL A 29 9.15 -10.64 -10.71
N PRO A 30 9.01 -10.42 -9.38
CA PRO A 30 9.91 -9.54 -8.67
C PRO A 30 11.35 -10.06 -8.72
N PHE A 31 12.30 -9.12 -8.88
CA PHE A 31 13.75 -9.36 -8.95
C PHE A 31 14.24 -10.14 -10.18
N HIS A 32 13.42 -10.28 -11.22
CA HIS A 32 13.83 -10.92 -12.48
C HIS A 32 14.71 -10.01 -13.36
N SER A 33 14.46 -8.70 -13.36
CA SER A 33 15.18 -7.74 -14.21
C SER A 33 16.68 -7.71 -13.90
N SER A 34 17.51 -7.73 -14.94
CA SER A 34 18.98 -7.52 -14.83
C SER A 34 19.36 -6.05 -14.65
N TYR A 35 18.44 -5.13 -14.92
CA TYR A 35 18.60 -3.69 -14.75
C TYR A 35 17.79 -3.23 -13.54
N GLY A 36 18.36 -2.40 -12.67
CA GLY A 36 17.62 -1.84 -11.51
C GLY A 36 16.90 -2.89 -10.64
N THR A 37 17.46 -4.10 -10.52
CA THR A 37 16.80 -5.30 -9.97
C THR A 37 16.08 -5.07 -8.64
N LEU A 38 16.73 -4.34 -7.72
CA LEU A 38 16.15 -4.02 -6.42
C LEU A 38 14.98 -3.04 -6.54
N ALA A 39 15.14 -1.92 -7.25
CA ALA A 39 14.09 -0.93 -7.41
C ALA A 39 12.88 -1.54 -8.13
N ILE A 40 13.09 -2.16 -9.29
CA ILE A 40 12.02 -2.78 -10.11
C ILE A 40 11.37 -3.94 -9.36
N GLY A 41 12.15 -4.80 -8.69
CA GLY A 41 11.62 -5.91 -7.92
C GLY A 41 10.73 -5.48 -6.75
N LEU A 42 11.06 -4.38 -6.06
CA LEU A 42 10.20 -3.82 -5.00
C LEU A 42 8.89 -3.25 -5.56
N GLY A 43 8.94 -2.63 -6.73
CA GLY A 43 7.76 -2.14 -7.45
C GLY A 43 6.81 -3.28 -7.84
N ALA A 44 7.36 -4.33 -8.47
CA ALA A 44 6.62 -5.54 -8.85
C ALA A 44 6.00 -6.23 -7.63
N LEU A 45 6.78 -6.44 -6.55
CA LEU A 45 6.29 -7.06 -5.33
C LEU A 45 5.18 -6.23 -4.66
N SER A 46 5.29 -4.90 -4.67
CA SER A 46 4.24 -4.02 -4.17
C SER A 46 2.95 -4.13 -5.00
N LEU A 47 3.08 -4.18 -6.33
CA LEU A 47 1.96 -4.34 -7.25
C LEU A 47 1.23 -5.66 -6.98
N ASP A 48 1.95 -6.77 -6.83
CA ASP A 48 1.38 -8.08 -6.51
C ASP A 48 0.60 -8.06 -5.19
N LEU A 49 1.13 -7.41 -4.16
CA LEU A 49 0.43 -7.25 -2.88
C LEU A 49 -0.84 -6.41 -3.02
N LEU A 50 -0.81 -5.30 -3.77
CA LEU A 50 -1.98 -4.46 -4.02
C LEU A 50 -3.06 -5.23 -4.80
N VAL A 51 -2.68 -6.05 -5.77
CA VAL A 51 -3.58 -6.94 -6.49
C VAL A 51 -4.22 -7.93 -5.50
N GLY A 52 -3.42 -8.64 -4.69
CA GLY A 52 -3.93 -9.59 -3.70
C GLY A 52 -4.88 -8.97 -2.67
N VAL A 53 -4.53 -7.80 -2.12
CA VAL A 53 -5.38 -7.04 -1.20
C VAL A 53 -6.68 -6.59 -1.88
N THR A 54 -6.62 -6.19 -3.14
CA THR A 54 -7.81 -5.74 -3.89
C THR A 54 -8.74 -6.90 -4.20
N VAL A 55 -8.21 -8.04 -4.68
CA VAL A 55 -9.02 -9.25 -4.94
C VAL A 55 -9.69 -9.72 -3.65
N THR A 56 -8.96 -9.77 -2.54
CA THR A 56 -9.53 -10.18 -1.25
C THR A 56 -10.54 -9.18 -0.69
N ALA A 57 -10.37 -7.88 -0.96
CA ALA A 57 -11.37 -6.87 -0.63
C ALA A 57 -12.65 -7.01 -1.46
N LEU A 58 -12.55 -7.34 -2.75
CA LEU A 58 -13.71 -7.63 -3.60
C LEU A 58 -14.44 -8.90 -3.14
N LEU A 59 -13.69 -9.90 -2.68
CA LEU A 59 -14.22 -11.16 -2.18
C LEU A 59 -14.56 -11.15 -0.68
N LYS A 60 -14.54 -9.98 -0.03
CA LYS A 60 -14.76 -9.82 1.42
C LYS A 60 -16.01 -10.53 1.95
N ARG A 61 -17.08 -10.63 1.16
CA ARG A 61 -18.34 -11.31 1.57
C ARG A 61 -18.18 -12.83 1.75
N ARG A 62 -17.12 -13.43 1.19
CA ARG A 62 -16.84 -14.87 1.25
C ARG A 62 -15.73 -15.23 2.24
N ILE A 63 -15.05 -14.24 2.82
CA ILE A 63 -13.88 -14.42 3.68
C ILE A 63 -14.26 -14.09 5.13
N ARG A 64 -13.74 -14.88 6.08
CA ARG A 64 -13.91 -14.57 7.50
C ARG A 64 -13.30 -13.19 7.82
N LYS A 65 -13.97 -12.41 8.67
CA LYS A 65 -13.61 -11.01 8.97
C LYS A 65 -12.19 -10.86 9.51
N ASP A 66 -11.74 -11.79 10.33
CA ASP A 66 -10.39 -11.85 10.91
C ASP A 66 -9.31 -12.05 9.84
N VAL A 67 -9.50 -13.01 8.94
CA VAL A 67 -8.59 -13.28 7.81
C VAL A 67 -8.52 -12.09 6.87
N TRP A 68 -9.69 -11.52 6.53
CA TRP A 68 -9.75 -10.33 5.68
C TRP A 68 -8.98 -9.15 6.27
N LEU A 69 -9.11 -8.90 7.58
CA LEU A 69 -8.36 -7.84 8.26
C LEU A 69 -6.84 -8.08 8.22
N TRP A 70 -6.38 -9.32 8.43
CA TRP A 70 -4.97 -9.65 8.33
C TRP A 70 -4.40 -9.42 6.93
N ILE A 71 -5.11 -9.87 5.89
CA ILE A 71 -4.71 -9.64 4.51
C ILE A 71 -4.74 -8.14 4.19
N HIS A 72 -5.76 -7.41 4.63
CA HIS A 72 -5.86 -5.99 4.38
C HIS A 72 -4.70 -5.20 5.00
N ARG A 73 -4.13 -5.66 6.13
CA ARG A 73 -2.93 -5.05 6.73
C ARG A 73 -1.69 -5.17 5.85
N LEU A 74 -1.64 -6.11 4.89
CA LEU A 74 -0.56 -6.18 3.91
C LEU A 74 -0.49 -4.91 3.04
N ALA A 75 -1.57 -4.12 2.95
CA ALA A 75 -1.54 -2.83 2.27
C ALA A 75 -0.49 -1.86 2.87
N TYR A 76 -0.22 -1.92 4.17
CA TYR A 76 0.85 -1.14 4.79
C TYR A 76 2.24 -1.58 4.30
N GLY A 77 2.43 -2.89 4.13
CA GLY A 77 3.66 -3.44 3.55
C GLY A 77 3.81 -3.05 2.07
N ALA A 78 2.73 -3.14 1.30
CA ALA A 78 2.72 -2.69 -0.09
C ALA A 78 3.09 -1.20 -0.23
N PHE A 79 2.57 -0.34 0.66
CA PHE A 79 2.96 1.07 0.71
C PHE A 79 4.45 1.25 1.02
N ALA A 80 5.01 0.52 1.99
CA ALA A 80 6.43 0.63 2.30
C ALA A 80 7.31 0.22 1.11
N LEU A 81 6.92 -0.83 0.39
CA LEU A 81 7.64 -1.31 -0.79
C LEU A 81 7.55 -0.32 -1.96
N ILE A 82 6.37 0.26 -2.24
CA ILE A 82 6.23 1.24 -3.33
C ILE A 82 6.99 2.53 -3.01
N PHE A 83 7.01 2.94 -1.74
CA PHE A 83 7.80 4.09 -1.29
C PHE A 83 9.29 3.84 -1.49
N LEU A 84 9.79 2.65 -1.10
CA LEU A 84 11.19 2.29 -1.29
C LEU A 84 11.57 2.17 -2.77
N HIS A 85 10.67 1.61 -3.60
CA HIS A 85 10.81 1.59 -5.06
C HIS A 85 10.99 3.01 -5.62
N ALA A 86 10.13 3.96 -5.23
CA ALA A 86 10.24 5.35 -5.67
C ALA A 86 11.60 5.95 -5.24
N VAL A 87 11.97 5.83 -3.96
CA VAL A 87 13.23 6.39 -3.43
C VAL A 87 14.45 5.82 -4.14
N LEU A 88 14.47 4.52 -4.43
CA LEU A 88 15.57 3.86 -5.14
C LEU A 88 15.60 4.19 -6.63
N SER A 89 14.45 4.45 -7.25
CA SER A 89 14.39 4.91 -8.65
C SER A 89 14.97 6.32 -8.79
N GLY A 90 14.82 7.16 -7.76
CA GLY A 90 15.62 8.39 -7.53
C GLY A 90 15.37 9.57 -8.49
N THR A 91 14.81 9.35 -9.67
CA THR A 91 14.66 10.36 -10.72
C THR A 91 13.70 11.48 -10.37
N ASP A 92 12.63 11.18 -9.63
CA ASP A 92 11.51 12.12 -9.49
C ASP A 92 11.63 13.02 -8.26
N PHE A 93 12.59 12.75 -7.36
CA PHE A 93 12.76 13.50 -6.11
C PHE A 93 13.48 14.86 -6.27
N SER A 94 14.02 15.15 -7.46
CA SER A 94 14.53 16.49 -7.77
C SER A 94 13.42 17.53 -7.91
N ASP A 95 12.18 17.10 -8.19
CA ASP A 95 11.03 17.99 -8.20
C ASP A 95 10.51 18.23 -6.77
N PRO A 96 10.47 19.49 -6.29
CA PRO A 96 10.04 19.81 -4.94
C PRO A 96 8.60 19.39 -4.64
N ALA A 97 7.69 19.43 -5.62
CA ALA A 97 6.29 19.07 -5.43
C ALA A 97 6.14 17.55 -5.28
N VAL A 98 6.83 16.77 -6.12
CA VAL A 98 6.84 15.30 -6.02
C VAL A 98 7.43 14.86 -4.69
N SER A 99 8.55 15.47 -4.28
CA SER A 99 9.20 15.20 -3.00
C SER A 99 8.29 15.52 -1.81
N ALA A 100 7.65 16.69 -1.80
CA ALA A 100 6.75 17.10 -0.72
C ALA A 100 5.54 16.15 -0.57
N ILE A 101 4.90 15.75 -1.68
CA ILE A 101 3.76 14.83 -1.66
C ILE A 101 4.19 13.45 -1.14
N THR A 102 5.34 12.95 -1.60
CA THR A 102 5.85 11.61 -1.27
C THR A 102 6.21 11.51 0.20
N TRP A 103 7.03 12.44 0.71
CA TRP A 103 7.42 12.48 2.13
C TRP A 103 6.25 12.84 3.04
N GLY A 104 5.37 13.75 2.61
CA GLY A 104 4.15 14.10 3.36
C GLY A 104 3.22 12.90 3.53
N SER A 105 3.02 12.10 2.48
CA SER A 105 2.19 10.88 2.53
C SER A 105 2.81 9.83 3.47
N ALA A 106 4.13 9.64 3.41
CA ALA A 106 4.83 8.72 4.30
C ALA A 106 4.72 9.15 5.78
N ALA A 107 4.92 10.44 6.07
CA ALA A 107 4.79 10.99 7.41
C ALA A 107 3.35 10.87 7.96
N ALA A 108 2.35 11.17 7.13
CA ALA A 108 0.93 11.01 7.50
C ALA A 108 0.59 9.55 7.84
N LEU A 109 1.02 8.59 7.00
CA LEU A 109 0.78 7.18 7.28
C LEU A 109 1.52 6.68 8.51
N LEU A 110 2.77 7.11 8.73
CA LEU A 110 3.54 6.75 9.91
C LEU A 110 2.88 7.28 11.19
N THR A 111 2.50 8.56 11.20
CA THR A 111 1.85 9.21 12.36
C THR A 111 0.51 8.56 12.66
N LEU A 112 -0.35 8.33 11.66
CA LEU A 112 -1.63 7.65 11.84
C LEU A 112 -1.45 6.21 12.34
N SER A 113 -0.47 5.48 11.81
CA SER A 113 -0.19 4.11 12.23
C SER A 113 0.29 4.07 13.69
N LEU A 114 1.18 4.99 14.07
CA LEU A 114 1.67 5.10 15.44
C LEU A 114 0.55 5.52 16.40
N ALA A 115 -0.25 6.52 16.03
CA ALA A 115 -1.41 6.94 16.81
C ALA A 115 -2.42 5.80 16.98
N ARG A 116 -2.60 4.95 15.95
CA ARG A 116 -3.49 3.79 16.00
C ARG A 116 -2.96 2.69 16.93
N LEU A 117 -1.65 2.46 16.94
CA LEU A 117 -0.99 1.49 17.83
C LEU A 117 -1.00 1.97 19.29
N LEU A 118 -0.75 3.26 19.53
CA LEU A 118 -0.69 3.86 20.86
C LEU A 118 -2.09 4.14 21.44
N GLY A 119 -3.04 4.59 20.62
CA GLY A 119 -4.42 4.89 21.01
C GLY A 119 -5.33 3.66 21.14
N GLY A 120 -4.78 2.46 20.98
CA GLY A 120 -5.49 1.19 21.12
C GLY A 120 -5.78 0.81 22.57
N ARG A 121 -6.56 1.64 23.28
CA ARG A 121 -7.38 1.36 24.50
C ARG A 121 -8.00 2.67 24.99
N LEU A 122 -9.03 3.16 24.30
CA LEU A 122 -10.01 3.99 25.02
C LEU A 122 -10.72 3.05 26.00
N PRO A 123 -10.71 3.31 27.31
CA PRO A 123 -11.55 2.59 28.26
C PRO A 123 -12.99 2.66 27.74
N GLY A 124 -13.57 1.49 27.48
CA GLY A 124 -14.95 1.40 27.02
C GLY A 124 -15.82 2.17 27.99
N SER A 125 -16.65 3.07 27.47
CA SER A 125 -17.74 3.70 28.20
C SER A 125 -18.45 2.61 28.99
N HIS A 126 -18.37 2.70 30.33
CA HIS A 126 -19.06 1.79 31.23
C HIS A 126 -20.51 1.62 30.74
N PRO A 127 -21.05 0.39 30.73
CA PRO A 127 -22.46 0.19 30.42
C PRO A 127 -23.26 1.08 31.36
N GLN A 128 -24.06 2.00 30.81
CA GLN A 128 -25.09 2.64 31.60
C GLN A 128 -26.05 1.54 32.02
N THR A 129 -25.94 1.10 33.28
CA THR A 129 -26.97 0.32 33.94
C THR A 129 -28.20 1.20 33.99
N CYS A 130 -29.10 1.05 33.01
CA CYS A 130 -30.47 1.48 33.17
C CYS A 130 -31.09 0.63 34.28
N THR A 131 -31.05 1.13 35.51
CA THR A 131 -31.93 0.66 36.59
C THR A 131 -33.37 0.97 36.16
N PRO A 132 -34.25 -0.02 35.99
CA PRO A 132 -35.66 0.27 35.80
C PRO A 132 -36.22 0.81 37.12
N ALA A 133 -37.02 1.87 37.03
CA ALA A 133 -37.81 2.40 38.12
C ALA A 133 -38.76 1.32 38.66
N GLY A 134 -38.83 1.19 39.98
CA GLY A 134 -39.80 0.38 40.70
C GLY A 134 -40.32 1.18 41.89
N GLU A 135 -41.62 1.41 41.87
CA GLU A 135 -42.49 2.09 42.85
C GLU A 135 -42.47 1.46 44.25
#